data_AF-A0AAW0KFS8-F1
#
_entry.id   AF-A0AAW0KFS8-F1
#
_cell.length_a   1.000
_cell.length_b   1.000
_cell.length_c   1.000
_cell.angle_alpha   90.00
_cell.angle_beta   90.00
_cell.angle_gamma   90.00
#
_symmetry.space_group_name_H-M   'P 1'
#
loop_
_entity.id
_entity.type
_entity.pdbx_description
1 polymer ?
#
loop_
_entity_poly.entity_id
_entity_poly.type
_entity_poly.pdbx_seq_one_letter_code
_entity_poly.pdbx_strand_id
1 'polypeptide(L)' 'MEKNVEIWDEYMKTYFGQYYRRSYIGAIQIWYNDQLCKDMGWNPKRKKGFIAELLEPYGPLDYVSS' A
#
# COMPACT_ATOMS: atom_id res chain seq x y z
N MET A 1 7.14 -8.67 -9.57
CA MET A 1 7.19 -7.69 -8.46
C MET A 1 8.08 -6.51 -8.84
N GLU A 2 9.34 -6.75 -9.23
CA GLU A 2 10.34 -5.73 -9.58
C GLU A 2 9.91 -4.75 -10.68
N LYS A 3 9.43 -5.24 -11.83
CA LYS A 3 8.92 -4.36 -12.91
C LYS A 3 7.81 -3.40 -12.47
N ASN A 4 6.94 -3.84 -11.56
CA ASN A 4 5.88 -2.97 -11.05
C ASN A 4 6.44 -1.92 -10.10
N VAL A 5 7.47 -2.25 -9.32
CA VAL A 5 8.16 -1.30 -8.44
C VAL A 5 8.88 -0.25 -9.29
N GLU A 6 9.55 -0.63 -10.37
CA GLU A 6 10.23 0.31 -11.28
C GLU A 6 9.26 1.32 -11.90
N ILE A 7 8.13 0.85 -12.45
CA ILE A 7 7.10 1.73 -13.03
C ILE A 7 6.54 2.69 -11.97
N TRP A 8 6.31 2.18 -10.76
CA TRP A 8 5.75 2.97 -9.68
C TRP A 8 6.74 3.99 -9.11
N ASP A 9 8.02 3.63 -9.08
CA ASP A 9 9.12 4.50 -8.70
C ASP A 9 9.29 5.66 -9.68
N GLU A 10 9.27 5.39 -10.98
CA GLU A 10 9.29 6.44 -12.01
C GLU A 10 8.08 7.38 -11.92
N TYR A 11 6.89 6.81 -11.71
CA TYR A 11 5.65 7.59 -11.51
C TYR A 11 5.71 8.50 -10.28
N MET A 12 6.21 7.98 -9.16
CA MET A 12 6.34 8.74 -7.92
C MET A 12 7.40 9.84 -8.04
N LYS A 13 8.51 9.57 -8.73
CA LYS A 13 9.55 10.57 -9.00
C LYS A 13 9.02 11.73 -9.85
N THR A 14 8.18 11.44 -10.84
CA THR A 14 7.55 12.48 -11.69
C THR A 14 6.53 13.31 -10.92
N TYR A 15 5.70 12.71 -10.07
CA TYR A 15 4.63 13.42 -9.36
C TYR A 15 5.09 14.15 -8.09
N PHE A 16 5.99 13.56 -7.29
CA PHE A 16 6.32 14.07 -5.96
C PHE A 16 7.66 14.81 -5.89
N GLY A 17 8.48 14.76 -6.95
CA GLY A 17 9.72 15.53 -7.07
C GLY A 17 10.58 15.48 -5.80
N GLN A 18 10.76 16.64 -5.14
CA GLN A 18 11.56 16.75 -3.91
C GLN A 18 10.94 16.06 -2.67
N TYR A 19 9.62 15.87 -2.64
CA TYR A 19 8.90 15.19 -1.54
C TYR A 19 8.79 13.69 -1.74
N TYR A 20 9.30 13.16 -2.87
CA TYR A 20 9.31 11.75 -3.20
C TYR A 20 9.70 10.90 -2.00
N ARG A 21 10.84 11.18 -1.35
CA ARG A 21 11.38 10.36 -0.24
C ARG A 21 10.42 10.22 0.95
N ARG A 22 9.64 11.26 1.26
CA ARG A 22 8.75 11.26 2.44
C ARG A 22 7.43 10.56 2.15
N SER A 23 6.85 10.82 0.98
CA SER A 23 5.62 10.16 0.53
C SER A 23 5.84 8.68 0.17
N TYR A 24 7.03 8.35 -0.33
CA TYR A 24 7.46 7.00 -0.73
C TYR A 24 7.42 5.99 0.43
N ILE A 25 7.90 6.38 1.62
CA ILE A 25 8.00 5.47 2.79
C ILE A 25 6.62 4.97 3.24
N GLY A 26 5.63 5.86 3.35
CA GLY A 26 4.29 5.50 3.83
C GLY A 26 3.54 4.62 2.83
N ALA A 27 3.60 4.98 1.54
CA ALA A 27 2.85 4.26 0.51
C ALA A 27 3.45 2.87 0.21
N ILE A 28 4.78 2.72 0.28
CA ILE A 28 5.42 1.41 0.09
C ILE A 28 5.12 0.46 1.23
N GLN A 29 5.14 0.96 2.46
CA GLN A 29 4.88 0.09 3.61
C GLN A 29 3.49 -0.55 3.51
N ILE A 30 2.49 0.21 3.05
CA ILE A 30 1.15 -0.30 2.76
C ILE A 30 1.18 -1.30 1.60
N TRP A 31 1.80 -0.93 0.47
CA TRP A 31 1.84 -1.79 -0.71
C TRP A 31 2.57 -3.13 -0.47
N TYR A 32 3.66 -3.10 0.29
CA TYR A 32 4.43 -4.29 0.64
C TYR A 32 3.61 -5.24 1.53
N ASN A 33 2.90 -4.69 2.52
CA ASN A 33 2.00 -5.49 3.36
C ASN A 33 0.84 -6.11 2.55
N ASP A 34 0.30 -5.40 1.57
CA ASP A 34 -0.72 -5.95 0.66
C ASP A 34 -0.18 -7.10 -0.22
N GLN A 35 1.05 -6.98 -0.72
CA GLN A 35 1.69 -8.06 -1.48
C GLN A 35 1.93 -9.28 -0.60
N LEU A 36 2.43 -9.08 0.63
CA LEU A 36 2.59 -10.17 1.60
C LEU A 36 1.26 -10.87 1.88
N CYS A 37 0.16 -10.12 2.05
CA CYS A 37 -1.16 -10.71 2.27
C CYS A 37 -1.62 -11.55 1.08
N LYS A 38 -1.39 -11.09 -0.16
CA LYS A 38 -1.68 -11.87 -1.37
C LYS A 38 -0.84 -13.14 -1.44
N ASP A 39 0.44 -13.06 -1.12
CA ASP A 39 1.36 -14.21 -1.12
C ASP A 39 0.98 -15.24 -0.05
N MET A 40 0.43 -14.79 1.09
CA MET A 40 -0.13 -15.65 2.14
C MET A 40 -1.52 -16.22 1.81
N GLY A 41 -2.12 -15.87 0.66
CA GLY A 41 -3.47 -16.28 0.28
C GLY A 41 -4.58 -15.58 1.06
N TRP A 42 -4.27 -14.48 1.75
CA TRP A 42 -5.23 -13.65 2.48
C TRP A 42 -5.82 -12.58 1.58
N ASN A 43 -7.04 -12.15 1.90
CA ASN A 43 -7.70 -11.10 1.15
C ASN A 43 -6.97 -9.77 1.44
N PRO A 44 -6.42 -9.08 0.43
CA PRO A 44 -5.75 -7.79 0.63
C PRO A 44 -6.73 -6.67 1.02
N LYS A 45 -8.04 -6.93 1.08
CA LYS A 45 -9.02 -5.99 1.64
C LYS A 45 -8.76 -5.81 3.13
N ARG A 46 -8.21 -4.65 3.47
CA ARG A 46 -7.80 -4.29 4.84
C ARG A 46 -9.01 -3.99 5.74
N LYS A 47 -10.15 -3.57 5.18
CA LYS A 47 -11.36 -3.27 5.96
C LYS A 47 -12.61 -3.80 5.29
N LYS A 48 -13.63 -4.11 6.11
CA LYS A 48 -14.93 -4.57 5.64
C LYS A 48 -15.77 -3.38 5.18
N GLY A 49 -15.64 -3.01 3.91
CA GLY A 49 -16.49 -2.02 3.25
C GLY A 49 -15.71 -0.93 2.52
N PHE A 50 -16.25 -0.49 1.38
CA PHE A 50 -15.60 0.47 0.47
C PHE A 50 -15.29 1.82 1.12
N ILE A 51 -16.18 2.31 2.00
CA ILE A 51 -16.03 3.61 2.67
C ILE A 51 -14.99 3.54 3.79
N ALA A 52 -14.99 2.46 4.56
CA ALA A 52 -14.02 2.23 5.64
C ALA A 52 -12.59 2.12 5.07
N GLU A 53 -12.45 1.51 3.89
CA GLU A 53 -11.17 1.38 3.21
C GLU A 53 -10.64 2.70 2.65
N LEU A 54 -11.49 3.70 2.37
CA LEU A 54 -11.06 4.98 1.79
C LEU A 54 -10.77 6.07 2.85
N LEU A 55 -11.50 6.07 3.96
CA LEU A 55 -11.51 7.20 4.90
C LEU A 55 -10.87 6.91 6.25
N GLU A 56 -10.80 5.64 6.67
CA GLU A 56 -10.24 5.33 7.98
C GLU A 56 -8.71 5.17 7.91
N PRO A 57 -7.99 5.59 8.95
CA PRO A 57 -6.56 5.36 9.05
C PRO A 57 -6.27 3.86 9.04
N TYR A 58 -5.25 3.47 8.27
CA TYR A 58 -4.80 2.09 8.16
C TYR A 58 -3.91 1.72 9.35
N GLY A 59 -4.24 0.63 10.03
CA GLY A 59 -3.47 0.06 11.12
C GLY A 59 -3.01 -1.38 10.84
N PRO A 60 -1.98 -1.88 11.54
CA PRO A 60 -1.56 -3.28 11.43
C PRO A 60 -2.66 -4.29 11.81
N LEU A 61 -3.58 -3.89 12.70
CA LEU A 61 -4.71 -4.71 13.14
C LEU A 61 -5.77 -4.91 12.05
N ASP A 62 -5.79 -4.07 11.01
CA ASP A 62 -6.72 -4.18 9.89
C ASP A 62 -6.42 -5.42 9.02
N TYR A 63 -5.19 -5.97 9.10
CA TYR A 63 -4.81 -7.19 8.38
C TYR A 63 -5.16 -8.48 9.15
N VAL A 64 -5.59 -8.37 10.42
CA VAL A 64 -6.04 -9.53 11.19
C VAL A 64 -7.49 -9.81 10.78
N SER A 65 -7.69 -10.96 10.16
CA SER A 65 -8.97 -11.48 9.63
C SER A 65 -10.19 -11.06 10.46
N SER A 66 -11.13 -10.36 9.81
CA SER A 66 -12.55 -10.39 10.20
C SER A 66 -13.17 -11.75 9.90
#